data_AF-A0A3B0S7U8-F1
#
_entry.id   AF-A0A3B0S7U8-F1
#
_cell.length_a   1.000
_cell.length_b   1.000
_cell.length_c   1.000
_cell.angle_alpha   90.00
_cell.angle_beta   90.00
_cell.angle_gamma   90.00
#
_symmetry.space_group_name_H-M   'P 1'
#
loop_
_entity.id
_entity.type
_entity.pdbx_description
1 polymer ?
#
loop_
_entity_poly.entity_id
_entity_poly.type
_entity_poly.pdbx_seq_one_letter_code
_entity_poly.pdbx_strand_id
1 'polypeptide(L)'
;MTPMRGIAPLILAGKHAVILPKSNRKTQRYYDKTLYKAHHPIKNLFENLKQYRAIATRYDKWATAFLGAIHLVSCPMWLKR
;
A
#
# COMPACT_ATOMS: atom_id res chain seq x y z
N MET A 1 9.19 -29.60 4.13
CA MET A 1 8.90 -28.37 3.35
C MET A 1 8.01 -27.48 4.20
N THR A 2 8.54 -26.44 4.84
CA THR A 2 7.75 -25.64 5.80
C THR A 2 6.63 -24.90 5.06
N PRO A 3 5.34 -25.13 5.37
CA PRO A 3 4.26 -24.38 4.76
C PRO A 3 4.43 -22.91 5.15
N MET A 4 4.36 -22.02 4.15
CA MET A 4 4.55 -20.59 4.35
C MET A 4 3.38 -20.04 5.19
N ARG A 5 3.56 -20.03 6.52
CA ARG A 5 2.53 -19.72 7.54
C ARG A 5 1.63 -18.50 7.23
N GLY A 6 2.12 -17.49 6.51
CA GLY A 6 1.32 -16.30 6.13
C GLY A 6 0.68 -16.32 4.72
N ILE A 7 1.17 -17.15 3.80
CA ILE A 7 0.67 -17.20 2.40
C ILE A 7 -0.30 -18.36 2.20
N ALA A 8 -0.11 -19.47 2.93
CA ALA A 8 -1.01 -20.61 2.91
C ALA A 8 -2.50 -20.24 3.06
N PRO A 9 -2.91 -19.39 4.02
CA PRO A 9 -4.31 -18.98 4.12
C PRO A 9 -4.80 -18.16 2.92
N LEU A 10 -3.93 -17.37 2.28
CA LEU A 10 -4.28 -16.58 1.09
C LEU A 10 -4.53 -17.47 -0.12
N ILE A 11 -3.67 -18.48 -0.31
CA ILE A 11 -3.81 -19.46 -1.40
C ILE A 11 -5.09 -20.30 -1.19
N LEU A 12 -5.34 -20.74 0.04
CA LEU A 12 -6.56 -21.48 0.38
C LEU A 12 -7.82 -20.65 0.10
N ALA A 13 -7.77 -19.34 0.32
CA ALA A 13 -8.84 -18.40 -0.01
C ALA A 13 -8.90 -18.01 -1.52
N GLY A 14 -8.13 -18.68 -2.39
CA GLY A 14 -8.10 -18.40 -3.83
C GLY A 14 -7.42 -17.09 -4.21
N LYS A 15 -6.66 -16.45 -3.31
CA LYS A 15 -6.02 -15.16 -3.54
C LYS A 15 -4.57 -15.34 -4.02
N HIS A 16 -4.21 -14.61 -5.07
CA HIS A 16 -2.83 -14.59 -5.55
C HIS A 16 -1.96 -13.62 -4.74
N ALA A 17 -1.00 -14.16 -3.97
CA ALA A 17 -0.11 -13.35 -3.15
C ALA A 17 1.05 -12.75 -3.97
N VAL A 18 0.97 -11.45 -4.26
CA VAL A 18 2.03 -10.66 -4.89
C VAL A 18 2.80 -9.90 -3.81
N ILE A 19 3.43 -10.64 -2.90
CA ILE A 19 4.19 -10.07 -1.78
C ILE A 19 5.64 -10.49 -1.96
N LEU A 20 6.56 -9.53 -1.83
CA LEU A 20 7.99 -9.78 -1.87
C LEU A 20 8.39 -10.82 -0.79
N PRO A 21 9.01 -11.94 -1.15
CA PRO A 21 9.57 -12.86 -0.16
C PRO A 21 10.71 -12.18 0.62
N LYS A 22 10.86 -12.53 1.89
CA LYS A 22 12.02 -12.07 2.67
C LYS A 22 13.33 -12.52 2.01
N SER A 23 14.30 -11.61 1.95
CA SER A 23 15.62 -11.88 1.38
C SER A 23 16.31 -13.09 2.03
N ASN A 24 16.21 -13.23 3.36
CA ASN A 24 16.90 -14.29 4.13
C ASN A 24 16.20 -15.66 4.07
N ARG A 25 15.27 -15.90 3.15
CA ARG A 25 14.53 -17.16 3.07
C ARG A 25 15.36 -18.20 2.31
N LYS A 26 15.50 -19.41 2.88
CA LYS A 26 16.23 -20.53 2.26
C LYS A 26 15.66 -20.95 0.90
N THR A 27 14.34 -20.89 0.77
CA THR A 27 13.64 -21.15 -0.49
C THR A 27 12.93 -19.87 -0.92
N GLN A 28 13.39 -19.27 -2.01
CA GLN A 28 12.76 -18.09 -2.58
C GLN A 28 11.48 -18.49 -3.32
N ARG A 29 10.42 -17.69 -3.14
CA ARG A 29 9.13 -17.91 -3.82
C ARG A 29 9.10 -17.05 -5.07
N TYR A 30 8.57 -17.59 -6.16
CA TYR A 30 8.20 -16.78 -7.31
C TYR A 30 7.10 -15.78 -6.93
N TYR A 31 7.23 -14.55 -7.41
CA TYR A 31 6.22 -13.52 -7.34
C TYR A 31 6.33 -12.66 -8.59
N ASP A 32 5.20 -12.10 -9.02
CA ASP A 32 5.20 -11.18 -10.14
C ASP A 32 5.76 -9.82 -9.69
N LYS A 33 6.97 -9.51 -10.19
CA LYS A 33 7.67 -8.25 -9.92
C LYS A 33 6.95 -7.05 -10.53
N THR A 34 6.28 -7.23 -11.67
CA THR A 34 5.60 -6.13 -12.38
C THR A 34 4.36 -5.69 -11.61
N LEU A 35 3.53 -6.66 -11.18
CA LEU A 35 2.39 -6.40 -10.31
C LEU A 35 2.81 -5.83 -8.95
N TYR A 36 3.93 -6.30 -8.38
CA TYR A 36 4.44 -5.72 -7.13
C TYR A 36 4.82 -4.23 -7.28
N LYS A 37 5.45 -3.86 -8.40
CA LYS A 37 5.82 -2.46 -8.70
C LYS A 37 4.62 -1.54 -8.84
N ALA A 38 3.46 -2.05 -9.28
CA ALA A 38 2.24 -1.27 -9.40
C ALA A 38 1.75 -0.68 -8.06
N HIS A 39 2.22 -1.18 -6.92
CA HIS A 39 1.92 -0.61 -5.60
C HIS A 39 2.74 0.66 -5.28
N HIS A 40 3.85 0.92 -5.98
CA HIS A 40 4.74 2.05 -5.68
C HIS A 40 4.05 3.43 -5.78
N PRO A 41 3.24 3.73 -6.82
CA PRO A 41 2.49 4.98 -6.91
C PRO A 41 1.56 5.20 -5.72
N ILE A 42 0.85 4.14 -5.29
CA ILE A 42 -0.06 4.19 -4.14
C ILE A 42 0.71 4.48 -2.85
N LYS A 43 1.86 3.81 -2.66
CA LYS A 43 2.74 4.08 -1.52
C LYS A 43 3.20 5.55 -1.50
N ASN A 44 3.64 6.08 -2.64
CA ASN A 44 4.10 7.46 -2.75
C ASN A 44 2.95 8.45 -2.46
N LEU A 45 1.73 8.16 -2.90
CA LEU A 45 0.54 8.96 -2.56
C LEU A 45 0.38 9.06 -1.04
N PHE A 46 0.37 7.93 -0.33
CA PHE A 46 0.23 7.92 1.13
C PHE A 46 1.40 8.59 1.86
N GLU A 47 2.62 8.42 1.36
CA GLU A 47 3.80 9.06 1.92
C GLU A 47 3.73 10.59 1.85
N ASN A 48 3.25 11.12 0.73
CA ASN A 48 2.99 12.55 0.57
C ASN A 48 1.82 13.04 1.44
N LEU A 49 0.70 12.30 1.50
CA LEU A 49 -0.43 12.66 2.37
C LEU A 49 -0.03 12.77 3.84
N LYS A 50 0.92 11.92 4.29
CA LYS A 50 1.45 11.95 5.65
C LYS A 50 2.32 13.17 5.96
N GLN A 51 2.82 13.90 4.97
CA GLN A 51 3.55 15.16 5.19
C GLN A 51 2.62 16.25 5.75
N TYR A 52 1.33 16.17 5.46
CA TYR A 52 0.33 17.11 5.95
C TYR A 52 -0.12 16.68 7.34
N ARG A 53 0.36 17.37 8.37
CA ARG A 53 0.07 17.06 9.79
C ARG A 53 -1.42 16.89 10.07
N ALA A 54 -2.28 17.74 9.48
CA ALA A 54 -3.73 17.67 9.64
C ALA A 54 -4.33 16.34 9.15
N ILE A 55 -3.82 15.82 8.03
CA ILE A 55 -4.23 14.54 7.47
C ILE A 55 -3.62 13.39 8.29
N ALA A 56 -2.32 13.46 8.60
CA ALA A 56 -1.59 12.41 9.31
C ALA A 56 -2.16 12.10 10.70
N THR A 57 -2.60 13.13 11.42
CA THR A 57 -3.16 13.02 12.78
C THR A 57 -4.68 12.95 12.80
N ARG A 58 -5.34 13.10 11.64
CA ARG A 58 -6.80 13.18 11.50
C ARG A 58 -7.41 14.20 12.47
N TYR A 59 -6.98 15.46 12.35
CA TYR A 59 -7.51 16.55 13.19
C TYR A 59 -8.98 16.89 12.88
N ASP A 60 -9.43 16.63 11.66
CA ASP A 60 -10.79 16.94 11.24
C ASP A 60 -11.83 16.12 12.01
N LYS A 61 -12.79 16.82 12.64
CA LYS A 61 -13.90 16.22 13.38
C LYS A 61 -14.88 15.48 12.46
N TRP A 62 -15.07 15.98 11.24
CA TRP A 62 -16.05 15.47 10.29
C TRP A 62 -15.36 14.68 9.18
N ALA A 63 -15.92 13.52 8.84
CA ALA A 63 -15.39 12.68 7.76
C ALA A 63 -15.39 13.40 6.40
N THR A 64 -16.36 14.29 6.16
CA THR A 64 -16.45 15.10 4.94
C THR A 64 -15.33 16.13 4.85
N ALA A 65 -15.00 16.79 5.95
CA ALA A 65 -13.88 17.73 6.01
C ALA A 65 -12.54 17.02 5.75
N PHE A 66 -12.34 15.86 6.40
CA PHE A 66 -11.15 15.03 6.17
C PHE A 66 -11.02 14.58 4.72
N LEU A 67 -12.13 14.13 4.12
CA LEU A 67 -12.15 13.72 2.71
C LEU A 67 -11.86 14.91 1.78
N GLY A 68 -12.43 16.09 2.07
CA GLY A 68 -12.13 17.33 1.36
C GLY A 68 -10.64 17.69 1.41
N ALA A 69 -10.02 17.59 2.58
CA ALA A 69 -8.58 17.81 2.74
C ALA A 69 -7.74 16.83 1.92
N ILE A 70 -8.11 15.55 1.89
CA ILE A 70 -7.46 14.55 1.03
C ILE A 70 -7.58 14.95 -0.45
N HIS A 71 -8.76 15.36 -0.92
CA HIS A 71 -8.97 15.78 -2.31
C HIS A 71 -8.16 17.02 -2.66
N LEU A 72 -8.12 18.02 -1.78
CA LEU A 72 -7.35 19.24 -1.98
C LEU A 72 -5.84 18.97 -2.12
N VAL A 73 -5.30 18.04 -1.33
CA VAL A 73 -3.89 17.65 -1.43
C VAL A 73 -3.63 16.75 -2.64
N SER A 74 -4.56 15.85 -2.95
CA SER A 74 -4.39 14.87 -4.05
C SER A 74 -4.45 15.52 -5.43
N CYS A 75 -5.25 16.58 -5.62
CA CYS A 75 -5.41 17.27 -6.90
C CYS A 75 -4.08 17.82 -7.48
N PRO A 76 -3.31 18.67 -6.76
CA PRO A 76 -2.02 19.15 -7.27
C PRO A 76 -0.98 18.03 -7.38
N MET A 77 -1.05 16.98 -6.55
CA MET A 77 -0.16 15.82 -6.68
C MET A 77 -0.39 15.05 -7.98
N TRP A 78 -1.63 14.98 -8.45
CA TRP A 78 -1.97 14.36 -9.73
C TRP A 78 -1.49 15.21 -10.90
N LEU A 79 -1.64 16.53 -10.82
CA LEU A 79 -1.22 17.47 -11.86
C LEU A 79 0.31 17.59 -11.99
N LYS A 80 1.05 17.31 -10.92
CA LYS A 80 2.52 17.37 -10.90
C LYS A 80 3.19 16.10 -11.48
N ARG A 81 2.41 15.11 -11.87
CA ARG A 81 2.88 13.85 -12.45
C ARG A 81 2.95 13.94 -13.97
#